data_AF-A0A9X4DG34-F1
#
_entry.id   AF-A0A9X4DG34-F1
#
_cell.length_a   1.000
_cell.length_b   1.000
_cell.length_c   1.000
_cell.angle_alpha   90.00
_cell.angle_beta   90.00
_cell.angle_gamma   90.00
#
_symmetry.space_group_name_H-M   'P 1'
#
loop_
_entity.id
_entity.type
_entity.pdbx_description
1 polymer ?
#
loop_
_entity_poly.entity_id
_entity_poly.type
_entity_poly.pdbx_seq_one_letter_code
_entity_poly.pdbx_strand_id
1 'polypeptide(L)'
;ELFLIEMDQVVPWKGLIALIEPHYPKGEGGRPAYPLMAMLRIHLMQNWFGYSDPAMEEALYETTILRQFAGLSLERIPDETTILNFRRLLEKHELAAGILGVINGYLGDRGLSLRQGTIVDATLIHA
;
A
#
# COMPACT_ATOMS: atom_id res chain seq x y z
N GLU A 1 10.39 11.11 7.94
CA GLU A 1 9.65 10.43 9.03
C GLU A 1 8.25 11.00 9.19
N LEU A 2 8.09 12.33 9.35
CA LEU A 2 6.78 12.98 9.53
C LEU A 2 5.72 12.57 8.50
N PHE A 3 6.07 12.55 7.21
CA PHE A 3 5.15 12.14 6.14
C PHE A 3 4.55 10.74 6.34
N LEU A 4 5.35 9.74 6.72
CA LEU A 4 4.85 8.37 6.92
C LEU A 4 3.93 8.27 8.14
N ILE A 5 4.24 9.02 9.20
CA ILE A 5 3.39 9.11 10.38
C ILE A 5 2.03 9.73 10.00
N GLU A 6 2.05 10.82 9.25
CA GLU A 6 0.83 11.47 8.75
C GLU A 6 0.03 10.51 7.86
N MET A 7 0.67 9.84 6.91
CA MET A 7 0.03 8.85 6.05
C MET A 7 -0.57 7.69 6.84
N ASP A 8 0.08 7.21 7.91
CA ASP A 8 -0.48 6.16 8.76
C ASP A 8 -1.81 6.60 9.42
N GLN A 9 -1.96 7.90 9.71
CA GLN A 9 -3.19 8.45 10.30
C GLN A 9 -4.29 8.72 9.26
N VAL A 10 -3.93 9.11 8.04
CA VAL A 10 -4.93 9.52 7.03
C VAL A 10 -5.32 8.42 6.05
N VAL A 11 -4.54 7.34 5.93
CA VAL A 11 -4.93 6.24 5.04
C VAL A 11 -6.02 5.40 5.72
N PRO A 12 -7.14 5.09 5.03
CA PRO A 12 -8.21 4.25 5.57
C PRO A 12 -7.85 2.76 5.55
N TRP A 13 -6.83 2.36 6.32
CA TRP A 13 -6.25 1.01 6.30
C TRP A 13 -7.29 -0.10 6.43
N LYS A 14 -8.22 0.01 7.39
CA LYS A 14 -9.25 -1.01 7.62
C LYS A 14 -10.13 -1.24 6.40
N GLY A 15 -10.55 -0.16 5.72
CA GLY A 15 -11.37 -0.24 4.52
C GLY A 15 -10.62 -0.88 3.35
N LEU A 16 -9.35 -0.50 3.17
CA LEU A 16 -8.49 -1.06 2.13
C LEU A 16 -8.19 -2.54 2.36
N ILE A 17 -7.92 -2.93 3.60
CA ILE A 17 -7.70 -4.34 3.96
C ILE A 17 -8.95 -5.17 3.69
N ALA A 18 -10.12 -4.72 4.16
CA ALA A 18 -11.37 -5.45 3.96
C ALA A 18 -11.72 -5.65 2.48
N LEU A 19 -11.33 -4.69 1.62
CA LEU A 19 -11.49 -4.80 0.17
C LEU A 19 -10.58 -5.87 -0.45
N ILE A 20 -9.34 -6.00 0.02
CA ILE A 20 -8.32 -6.87 -0.60
C ILE A 20 -8.31 -8.28 0.01
N GLU A 21 -8.64 -8.41 1.30
CA GLU A 21 -8.58 -9.65 2.08
C GLU A 21 -9.28 -10.86 1.42
N PRO A 22 -10.46 -10.73 0.78
CA PRO A 22 -11.11 -11.86 0.11
C PRO A 22 -10.30 -12.50 -1.01
N HIS A 23 -9.37 -11.74 -1.61
CA HIS A 23 -8.53 -12.18 -2.73
C HIS A 23 -7.11 -12.56 -2.31
N TYR A 24 -6.73 -12.25 -1.07
CA TYR A 24 -5.37 -12.44 -0.59
C TYR A 24 -5.10 -13.92 -0.22
N PRO A 25 -3.96 -14.50 -0.60
CA PRO A 25 -3.67 -15.91 -0.32
C PRO A 25 -3.59 -16.17 1.18
N LYS A 26 -4.32 -17.20 1.64
CA LYS A 26 -4.38 -17.60 3.06
C LYS A 26 -3.23 -18.51 3.51
N GLY A 27 -2.20 -18.68 2.67
CA GLY A 27 -1.02 -19.48 2.98
C GLY A 27 -1.20 -20.99 2.79
N GLU A 28 -2.14 -21.42 1.94
CA GLU A 28 -2.33 -22.84 1.61
C GLU A 28 -1.23 -23.30 0.63
N GLY A 29 -0.06 -23.68 1.18
CA GLY A 29 1.04 -24.35 0.48
C GLY A 29 2.29 -23.49 0.28
N GLY A 30 3.37 -23.82 1.00
CA GLY A 30 4.70 -23.22 0.84
C GLY A 30 5.11 -22.26 1.96
N ARG A 31 6.05 -21.34 1.65
CA ARG A 31 6.50 -20.29 2.58
C ARG A 31 5.29 -19.42 2.95
N PRO A 32 5.05 -19.11 4.25
CA PRO A 32 3.88 -18.34 4.65
C PRO A 32 3.77 -17.04 3.87
N ALA A 33 2.56 -16.62 3.47
CA ALA A 33 2.39 -15.31 2.84
C ALA A 33 2.91 -14.18 3.77
N TYR A 34 3.26 -13.03 3.19
CA TYR A 34 3.49 -11.83 4.01
C TYR A 34 2.15 -11.33 4.57
N PRO A 35 2.13 -10.62 5.71
CA PRO A 35 0.90 -9.99 6.17
C PRO A 35 0.36 -9.03 5.11
N LEU A 36 -0.94 -9.11 4.80
CA LEU A 36 -1.59 -8.24 3.80
C LEU A 36 -1.34 -6.76 4.10
N MET A 37 -1.39 -6.38 5.38
CA MET A 37 -1.10 -5.03 5.82
C MET A 37 0.32 -4.56 5.45
N ALA A 38 1.32 -5.44 5.55
CA ALA A 38 2.68 -5.10 5.15
C ALA A 38 2.77 -4.87 3.64
N MET A 39 2.18 -5.76 2.84
CA MET A 39 2.20 -5.63 1.37
C MET A 39 1.43 -4.39 0.88
N LEU A 40 0.30 -4.06 1.52
CA LEU A 40 -0.45 -2.84 1.21
C LEU A 40 0.38 -1.59 1.52
N ARG A 41 1.06 -1.54 2.67
CA ARG A 41 1.96 -0.42 3.00
C ARG A 41 3.09 -0.27 2.01
N ILE A 42 3.71 -1.38 1.60
CA ILE A 42 4.74 -1.38 0.57
C ILE A 42 4.21 -0.82 -0.75
N HIS A 43 3.05 -1.29 -1.20
CA HIS A 43 2.44 -0.81 -2.43
C HIS A 43 2.14 0.69 -2.39
N LEU A 44 1.63 1.21 -1.27
CA LEU A 44 1.40 2.65 -1.13
C LEU A 44 2.71 3.45 -1.10
N MET A 45 3.76 2.96 -0.42
CA MET A 45 5.08 3.58 -0.45
C MET A 45 5.68 3.62 -1.86
N GLN A 46 5.52 2.56 -2.67
CA GLN A 46 5.92 2.57 -4.08
C GLN A 46 5.25 3.70 -4.84
N ASN A 47 3.95 3.90 -4.61
CA ASN A 47 3.19 4.95 -5.27
C ASN A 47 3.60 6.36 -4.77
N TRP A 48 3.85 6.53 -3.46
CA TRP A 48 4.22 7.82 -2.87
C TRP A 48 5.61 8.29 -3.28
N PHE A 49 6.58 7.39 -3.33
CA PHE A 49 7.97 7.73 -3.62
C PHE A 49 8.39 7.40 -5.05
N GLY A 50 7.49 6.83 -5.87
CA GLY A 50 7.78 6.45 -7.25
C GLY A 50 8.74 5.27 -7.37
N TYR A 51 8.79 4.36 -6.38
CA TYR A 51 9.67 3.20 -6.43
C TYR A 51 9.13 2.12 -7.38
N SER A 52 10.04 1.56 -8.17
CA SER A 52 9.83 0.28 -8.85
C SER A 52 9.84 -0.89 -7.84
N ASP A 53 9.55 -2.12 -8.28
CA ASP A 53 9.66 -3.31 -7.42
C ASP A 53 11.09 -3.53 -6.88
N PRO A 54 12.15 -3.52 -7.74
CA PRO A 54 13.50 -3.71 -7.22
C PRO A 54 13.95 -2.57 -6.30
N ALA A 55 13.60 -1.32 -6.65
CA ALA A 55 13.97 -0.17 -5.84
C ALA A 55 13.28 -0.19 -4.46
N MET A 56 12.05 -0.71 -4.38
CA MET A 56 11.34 -0.85 -3.12
C MET A 56 11.92 -1.96 -2.24
N GLU A 57 12.33 -3.09 -2.83
CA GLU A 57 13.06 -4.15 -2.11
C GLU A 57 14.35 -3.59 -1.48
N GLU A 58 15.18 -2.91 -2.28
CA GLU A 58 16.42 -2.27 -1.83
C GLU A 58 16.14 -1.25 -0.72
N ALA A 59 15.13 -0.40 -0.90
CA ALA A 59 14.74 0.60 0.08
C ALA A 59 14.28 -0.03 1.42
N LEU A 60 13.58 -1.17 1.40
CA LEU A 60 13.20 -1.91 2.63
C LEU A 60 14.42 -2.51 3.32
N TYR A 61 15.45 -2.91 2.57
CA TYR A 61 16.69 -3.44 3.13
C TYR A 61 17.52 -2.33 3.78
N GLU A 62 17.71 -1.22 3.07
CA GLU A 62 18.62 -0.14 3.50
C GLU A 62 17.99 0.84 4.49
N THR A 63 16.69 1.14 4.34
CA THR A 63 16.03 2.21 5.11
C THR A 63 15.15 1.65 6.22
N THR A 64 15.66 1.71 7.45
CA THR A 64 14.95 1.22 8.65
C THR A 64 13.55 1.81 8.82
N ILE A 65 13.35 3.11 8.53
CA ILE A 65 12.04 3.76 8.71
C ILE A 65 10.98 3.17 7.76
N LEU A 66 11.32 2.90 6.49
CA LEU A 66 10.38 2.30 5.53
C LEU A 66 10.03 0.87 5.94
N ARG A 67 11.04 0.12 6.40
CA ARG A 67 10.85 -1.24 6.91
C ARG A 67 9.97 -1.28 8.16
N GLN A 68 10.19 -0.38 9.11
CA GLN A 68 9.37 -0.24 10.32
C GLN A 68 7.94 0.17 9.99
N PHE A 69 7.77 1.12 9.06
CA PHE A 69 6.46 1.52 8.58
C PHE A 69 5.69 0.32 7.99
N ALA A 70 6.34 -0.51 7.18
CA ALA A 70 5.74 -1.75 6.66
C ALA A 70 5.51 -2.84 7.73
N GLY A 71 6.01 -2.67 8.97
CA GLY A 71 5.89 -3.66 10.04
C GLY A 71 6.77 -4.90 9.81
N LEU A 72 7.89 -4.74 9.11
CA LEU A 72 8.79 -5.83 8.74
C LEU A 72 10.07 -5.83 9.59
N SER A 73 10.72 -6.99 9.67
CA SER A 73 12.05 -7.17 10.24
C SER A 73 13.08 -7.49 9.14
N LEU A 74 14.38 -7.35 9.46
CA LEU A 74 15.45 -7.69 8.51
C LEU A 74 15.52 -9.18 8.18
N GLU A 75 14.94 -10.03 9.01
CA GLU A 75 14.94 -11.49 8.81
C GLU A 75 14.09 -11.90 7.60
N ARG A 76 13.13 -11.06 7.24
CA ARG A 76 12.15 -11.38 6.21
C ARG A 76 11.63 -10.14 5.49
N ILE A 77 12.32 -9.77 4.43
CA ILE A 77 11.92 -8.70 3.50
C ILE A 77 11.34 -9.34 2.23
N PRO A 78 10.21 -8.84 1.68
CA PRO A 78 9.70 -9.31 0.42
C PRO A 78 10.63 -8.88 -0.73
N ASP A 79 10.96 -9.82 -1.59
CA ASP A 79 11.71 -9.56 -2.81
C ASP A 79 10.85 -8.90 -3.90
N GLU A 80 11.49 -8.39 -4.95
CA GLU A 80 10.88 -7.79 -6.13
C GLU A 80 9.71 -8.63 -6.65
N THR A 81 9.91 -9.95 -6.74
CA THR A 81 8.91 -10.88 -7.28
C THR A 81 7.68 -10.97 -6.38
N THR A 82 7.87 -10.94 -5.06
CA THR A 82 6.79 -10.91 -4.08
C THR A 82 5.97 -9.62 -4.18
N ILE A 83 6.64 -8.48 -4.34
CA ILE A 83 5.99 -7.16 -4.51
C ILE A 83 5.21 -7.12 -5.84
N LEU A 84 5.82 -7.59 -6.92
CA LEU A 84 5.18 -7.72 -8.24
C LEU A 84 3.92 -8.59 -8.19
N ASN A 85 3.99 -9.74 -7.50
CA ASN A 85 2.84 -10.64 -7.36
C ASN A 85 1.67 -9.98 -6.62
N PHE A 86 1.95 -9.12 -5.64
CA PHE A 86 0.90 -8.34 -4.98
C PHE A 86 0.26 -7.33 -5.93
N ARG A 87 1.06 -6.60 -6.73
CA ARG A 87 0.50 -5.68 -7.75
C ARG A 87 -0.40 -6.43 -8.74
N ARG A 88 0.08 -7.56 -9.26
CA ARG A 88 -0.70 -8.41 -10.18
C ARG A 88 -1.99 -8.93 -9.55
N LEU A 89 -2.00 -9.20 -8.24
CA LEU A 89 -3.22 -9.56 -7.52
C LEU A 89 -4.22 -8.41 -7.55
N LEU A 90 -3.78 -7.18 -7.29
CA LEU A 90 -4.66 -6.00 -7.35
C LEU A 90 -5.21 -5.77 -8.76
N GLU A 91 -4.37 -5.90 -9.78
CA GLU A 91 -4.75 -5.75 -11.19
C GLU A 91 -5.74 -6.84 -11.63
N LYS A 92 -5.45 -8.11 -11.32
CA LYS A 92 -6.28 -9.26 -11.69
C LYS A 92 -7.70 -9.16 -11.13
N HIS A 93 -7.85 -8.57 -9.95
CA HIS A 93 -9.15 -8.39 -9.30
C HIS A 93 -9.71 -6.98 -9.47
N GLU A 94 -9.12 -6.17 -10.36
CA GLU A 94 -9.57 -4.81 -10.71
C GLU A 94 -9.73 -3.89 -9.47
N LEU A 95 -8.91 -4.13 -8.44
CA LEU A 95 -9.05 -3.51 -7.12
C LEU A 95 -8.64 -2.04 -7.10
N ALA A 96 -7.98 -1.54 -8.15
CA ALA A 96 -7.55 -0.15 -8.25
C ALA A 96 -8.73 0.84 -8.11
N ALA A 97 -9.85 0.58 -8.77
CA ALA A 97 -11.04 1.42 -8.69
C ALA A 97 -11.67 1.38 -7.29
N GLY A 98 -11.73 0.20 -6.67
CA GLY A 98 -12.23 0.03 -5.31
C GLY A 98 -11.36 0.75 -4.27
N ILE A 99 -10.03 0.64 -4.39
CA ILE A 99 -9.06 1.34 -3.54
C ILE A 99 -9.28 2.85 -3.63
N LEU A 100 -9.38 3.41 -4.85
CA LEU A 100 -9.65 4.82 -5.05
C LEU A 100 -11.00 5.23 -4.43
N GLY A 101 -12.04 4.41 -4.57
CA GLY A 101 -13.35 4.63 -3.98
C GLY A 101 -13.31 4.69 -2.45
N VAL A 102 -12.60 3.77 -1.80
CA VAL A 102 -12.43 3.75 -0.33
C VAL A 102 -11.70 5.01 0.14
N ILE A 103 -10.62 5.41 -0.55
CA ILE A 103 -9.87 6.62 -0.18
C ILE A 103 -10.73 7.86 -0.41
N ASN A 104 -11.43 7.97 -1.53
CA ASN A 104 -12.30 9.10 -1.81
C ASN A 104 -13.50 9.21 -0.87
N GLY A 105 -14.08 8.09 -0.42
CA GLY A 105 -15.12 8.11 0.61
C GLY A 105 -14.60 8.70 1.92
N TYR A 106 -13.44 8.23 2.36
CA TYR A 106 -12.80 8.72 3.59
C TYR A 106 -12.36 10.20 3.51
N LEU A 107 -11.85 10.61 2.35
CA LEU A 107 -11.46 11.99 2.10
C LEU A 107 -12.68 12.90 1.92
N GLY A 108 -13.77 12.41 1.32
CA GLY A 108 -15.02 13.14 1.11
C GLY A 108 -15.66 13.59 2.42
N ASP A 109 -15.60 12.75 3.46
CA ASP A 109 -16.03 13.12 4.83
C ASP A 109 -15.25 14.32 5.42
N ARG A 110 -14.13 14.68 4.80
CA ARG A 110 -13.25 15.80 5.18
C ARG A 110 -13.20 16.90 4.12
N GLY A 111 -14.04 16.83 3.08
CA GLY A 111 -14.06 17.77 1.97
C GLY A 111 -12.88 17.63 1.00
N LEU A 112 -12.24 16.46 0.95
CA LEU A 112 -11.07 16.16 0.12
C LEU A 112 -11.41 15.12 -0.95
N SER A 113 -10.65 15.08 -2.05
CA SER A 113 -10.79 14.03 -3.08
C SER A 113 -9.48 13.77 -3.83
N LEU A 114 -9.26 12.54 -4.29
CA LEU A 114 -8.16 12.10 -5.16
C LEU A 114 -8.67 11.80 -6.58
N ARG A 115 -7.87 12.16 -7.58
CA ARG A 115 -8.10 11.79 -8.99
C ARG A 115 -7.21 10.61 -9.40
N GLN A 116 -7.73 9.78 -10.30
CA GLN A 116 -7.00 8.63 -10.84
C GLN A 116 -5.75 9.12 -11.60
N GLY A 117 -4.58 8.57 -11.28
CA GLY A 117 -3.28 8.96 -11.87
C GLY A 117 -2.36 9.80 -10.99
N THR A 118 -2.81 10.16 -9.78
CA THR A 118 -1.99 10.94 -8.84
C THR A 118 -2.22 10.39 -7.43
N ILE A 119 -1.56 9.28 -7.11
CA ILE A 119 -1.66 8.66 -5.77
C ILE A 119 -1.02 9.56 -4.68
N VAL A 120 -0.36 10.66 -5.07
CA VAL A 120 0.45 11.52 -4.18
C VAL A 120 0.10 13.02 -4.26
N ASP A 121 -0.83 13.46 -5.12
CA ASP A 121 -1.35 14.84 -5.05
C ASP A 121 -2.78 14.83 -4.53
N ALA A 122 -2.92 14.80 -3.21
CA ALA A 122 -4.16 15.22 -2.57
C ALA A 122 -4.31 16.73 -2.77
N THR A 123 -4.92 17.15 -3.89
CA THR A 123 -5.28 18.56 -4.05
C THR A 123 -6.49 18.84 -3.15
N LEU A 124 -6.33 19.75 -2.19
CA LEU A 124 -7.43 20.35 -1.44
C LEU A 124 -8.33 21.10 -2.44
N ILE A 125 -9.41 20.48 -2.90
CA ILE A 125 -10.41 21.21 -3.68
C ILE A 125 -11.34 21.87 -2.66
N HIS A 126 -11.00 23.08 -2.25
CA HIS A 126 -12.01 24.00 -1.71
C HIS A 126 -12.97 24.32 -2.86
N ALA A 127 -14.20 23.81 -2.77
CA ALA A 127 -15.34 24.29 -3.55
C ALA A 127 -16.08 25.36 -2.75
#